data_AF-A0A4Y9T634-F1
#
_entry.id   AF-A0A4Y9T634-F1
#
_cell.length_a   1.000
_cell.length_b   1.000
_cell.length_c   1.000
_cell.angle_alpha   90.00
_cell.angle_beta   90.00
_cell.angle_gamma   90.00
#
_symmetry.space_group_name_H-M   'P 1'
#
loop_
_entity.id
_entity.type
_entity.pdbx_description
1 polymer ?
#
loop_
_entity_poly.entity_id
_entity_poly.type
_entity_poly.pdbx_seq_one_letter_code
_entity_poly.pdbx_strand_id
1 'polypeptide(L)'
;MSAASASASASPSIAPQFFEIHPFSGAVGAEIIGLDLSRPVNDQDFARIHRAHLDHHVVVFRDQRITPQQQIDFSRRFGVLQIHVLKQFLLAGHPEILIVSNIVENGRNIGLGDAGKFWHSDLSYKELPSLGSMLH
;
A
#
# COMPACT_ATOMS: atom_id res chain seq x y z
N MET A 1 -34.68 40.14 -2.36
CA MET A 1 -33.79 39.06 -2.84
C MET A 1 -32.91 38.66 -1.66
N SER A 2 -33.19 37.54 -1.01
CA SER A 2 -32.44 37.05 0.14
C SER A 2 -31.46 36.00 -0.34
N ALA A 3 -30.16 36.25 -0.17
CA ALA A 3 -29.12 35.27 -0.48
C ALA A 3 -29.01 34.29 0.69
N ALA A 4 -29.41 33.05 0.47
CA ALA A 4 -29.16 31.97 1.41
C ALA A 4 -27.64 31.65 1.42
N SER A 5 -27.00 31.92 2.56
CA SER A 5 -25.66 31.44 2.86
C SER A 5 -25.70 29.91 3.01
N ALA A 6 -25.24 29.18 2.00
CA ALA A 6 -25.00 27.76 2.11
C ALA A 6 -23.81 27.54 3.07
N SER A 7 -24.06 26.99 4.26
CA SER A 7 -22.99 26.50 5.12
C SER A 7 -22.36 25.29 4.44
N ALA A 8 -21.10 25.40 4.05
CA ALA A 8 -20.30 24.25 3.64
C ALA A 8 -20.21 23.30 4.85
N SER A 9 -20.85 22.13 4.78
CA SER A 9 -20.69 21.10 5.80
C SER A 9 -19.25 20.60 5.72
N ALA A 10 -18.43 20.98 6.70
CA ALA A 10 -17.10 20.42 6.87
C ALA A 10 -17.23 18.90 6.99
N SER A 11 -16.59 18.16 6.08
CA SER A 11 -16.50 16.71 6.21
C SER A 11 -15.88 16.37 7.56
N PRO A 12 -16.40 15.37 8.29
CA PRO A 12 -15.85 15.01 9.59
C PRO A 12 -14.38 14.64 9.42
N SER A 13 -13.49 15.31 10.18
CA SER A 13 -12.06 15.01 10.13
C SER A 13 -11.83 13.58 10.61
N ILE A 14 -11.08 12.79 9.85
CA ILE A 14 -10.70 11.42 10.24
C ILE A 14 -9.90 11.48 11.56
N ALA A 15 -10.37 10.75 12.57
CA ALA A 15 -9.72 10.72 13.88
C ALA A 15 -8.29 10.15 13.80
N PRO A 16 -7.35 10.67 14.60
CA PRO A 16 -6.00 10.12 14.66
C PRO A 16 -5.99 8.70 15.22
N GLN A 17 -5.02 7.92 14.77
CA GLN A 17 -4.74 6.59 15.28
C GLN A 17 -3.48 6.62 16.15
N PHE A 18 -3.51 5.86 17.25
CA PHE A 18 -2.32 5.65 18.07
C PHE A 18 -1.53 4.48 17.49
N PHE A 19 -0.28 4.72 17.11
CA PHE A 19 0.65 3.71 16.66
C PHE A 19 2.09 4.15 16.92
N GLU A 20 2.97 3.16 17.05
CA GLU A 20 4.39 3.34 17.31
C GLU A 20 5.20 2.91 16.08
N ILE A 21 6.36 3.52 15.90
CA ILE A 21 7.33 3.20 14.85
C ILE A 21 8.60 2.72 15.55
N HIS A 22 8.97 1.46 15.34
CA HIS A 22 10.15 0.84 15.94
C HIS A 22 11.15 0.49 14.84
N PRO A 23 12.29 1.20 14.73
CA PRO A 23 13.36 0.82 13.81
C PRO A 23 13.91 -0.55 14.17
N PHE A 24 14.23 -1.37 13.16
CA PHE A 24 14.97 -2.60 13.41
C PHE A 24 16.42 -2.30 13.79
N SER A 25 17.09 -3.25 14.43
CA SER A 25 18.51 -3.12 14.81
C SER A 25 19.48 -3.09 13.62
N GLY A 26 19.00 -3.42 12.42
CA GLY A 26 19.79 -3.44 11.19
C GLY A 26 19.86 -2.07 10.49
N ALA A 27 20.52 -2.05 9.34
CA ALA A 27 20.70 -0.83 8.54
C ALA A 27 19.41 -0.35 7.82
N VAL A 28 18.40 -1.21 7.72
CA VAL A 28 17.17 -0.96 6.95
C VAL A 28 15.97 -1.51 7.72
N GLY A 29 14.87 -0.77 7.65
CA GLY A 29 13.57 -1.25 8.06
C GLY A 29 13.09 -0.71 9.42
N ALA A 30 11.78 -0.54 9.51
CA ALA A 30 11.07 -0.30 10.76
C ALA A 30 9.74 -1.07 10.76
N GLU A 31 9.22 -1.37 11.95
CA GLU A 31 7.85 -1.86 12.11
C GLU A 31 6.92 -0.77 12.65
N ILE A 32 5.67 -0.83 12.20
CA ILE A 32 4.57 0.00 12.69
C ILE A 32 3.58 -0.90 13.43
N ILE A 33 3.37 -0.59 14.71
CA ILE A 33 2.56 -1.38 15.64
C ILE A 33 1.37 -0.54 16.10
N GLY A 34 0.16 -1.11 15.98
CA GLY A 34 -1.08 -0.48 16.45
C GLY A 34 -1.86 0.32 15.40
N LEU A 35 -1.29 0.53 14.20
CA LEU A 35 -2.02 1.12 13.07
C LEU A 35 -3.05 0.12 12.52
N ASP A 36 -4.25 0.57 12.20
CA ASP A 36 -5.28 -0.24 11.55
C ASP A 36 -5.62 0.32 10.16
N LEU A 37 -5.10 -0.35 9.12
CA LEU A 37 -5.33 0.03 7.72
C LEU A 37 -6.73 -0.35 7.21
N SER A 38 -7.54 -1.08 8.01
CA SER A 38 -8.94 -1.29 7.67
C SER A 38 -9.78 -0.02 7.88
N ARG A 39 -9.22 0.96 8.60
CA ARG A 39 -9.83 2.26 8.89
C ARG A 39 -9.13 3.38 8.11
N PRO A 40 -9.84 4.50 7.82
CA PRO A 40 -9.21 5.65 7.19
C PRO A 40 -8.02 6.17 8.01
N VAL A 41 -6.93 6.50 7.32
CA VAL A 41 -5.72 7.11 7.89
C VAL A 41 -5.74 8.59 7.54
N ASN A 42 -5.75 9.47 8.55
CA ASN A 42 -5.76 10.91 8.31
C ASN A 42 -4.40 11.39 7.74
N ASP A 43 -4.32 12.66 7.34
CA ASP A 43 -3.12 13.19 6.68
C ASP A 43 -1.91 13.31 7.61
N GLN A 44 -2.12 13.56 8.90
CA GLN A 44 -1.03 13.67 9.87
C GLN A 44 -0.38 12.29 10.14
N ASP A 45 -1.22 11.26 10.31
CA ASP A 45 -0.78 9.89 10.48
C ASP A 45 -0.12 9.35 9.21
N PHE A 46 -0.70 9.65 8.03
CA PHE A 46 -0.06 9.30 6.77
C PHE A 46 1.29 9.99 6.59
N ALA A 47 1.43 11.26 6.97
CA ALA A 47 2.72 11.95 6.91
C ALA A 47 3.78 11.29 7.81
N ARG A 48 3.39 10.81 9.00
CA ARG A 48 4.27 10.02 9.89
C ARG A 48 4.71 8.71 9.25
N ILE A 49 3.78 7.98 8.63
CA ILE A 49 4.05 6.71 7.92
C ILE A 49 4.95 6.94 6.71
N HIS A 50 4.64 7.94 5.89
CA HIS A 50 5.41 8.30 4.71
C HIS A 50 6.83 8.70 5.08
N ARG A 51 7.01 9.48 6.16
CA ARG A 51 8.33 9.82 6.66
C ARG A 51 9.10 8.59 7.13
N ALA A 52 8.47 7.68 7.86
CA ALA A 52 9.10 6.42 8.26
C ALA A 52 9.56 5.58 7.04
N HIS A 53 8.77 5.53 5.97
CA HIS A 53 9.17 4.86 4.74
C HIS A 53 10.41 5.50 4.10
N LEU A 54 10.49 6.83 4.05
CA LEU A 54 11.66 7.54 3.53
C LEU A 54 12.92 7.35 4.40
N ASP A 55 12.76 7.35 5.72
CA ASP A 55 13.87 7.23 6.67
C ASP A 55 14.39 5.80 6.80
N HIS A 56 13.53 4.79 6.64
CA HIS A 56 13.87 3.39 6.90
C HIS A 56 13.84 2.48 5.66
N HIS A 57 13.44 2.99 4.50
CA HIS A 57 13.30 2.32 3.19
C HIS A 57 12.30 1.17 3.12
N VAL A 58 12.11 0.41 4.19
CA VAL A 58 11.12 -0.68 4.33
C VAL A 58 10.32 -0.45 5.59
N VAL A 59 8.99 -0.56 5.52
CA VAL A 59 8.11 -0.43 6.68
C VAL A 59 7.19 -1.64 6.75
N VAL A 60 7.14 -2.29 7.90
CA VAL A 60 6.30 -3.46 8.17
C VAL A 60 5.12 -3.06 9.05
N PHE A 61 3.90 -3.09 8.49
CA PHE A 61 2.68 -2.87 9.25
C PHE A 61 2.26 -4.18 9.92
N ARG A 62 2.26 -4.24 11.25
CA ARG A 62 1.92 -5.46 11.99
C ARG A 62 0.41 -5.72 12.01
N ASP A 63 0.05 -7.00 12.00
CA ASP A 63 -1.31 -7.50 12.25
C ASP A 63 -2.43 -6.98 11.33
N GLN A 64 -2.10 -6.69 10.06
CA GLN A 64 -3.07 -6.18 9.09
C GLN A 64 -3.97 -7.28 8.53
N ARG A 65 -5.27 -7.11 8.72
CA ARG A 65 -6.33 -7.92 8.08
C ARG A 65 -7.19 -7.00 7.20
N ILE A 66 -6.71 -6.76 5.99
CA ILE A 66 -7.32 -5.82 5.05
C ILE A 66 -7.88 -6.51 3.82
N THR A 67 -8.88 -5.89 3.21
CA THR A 67 -9.40 -6.27 1.91
C THR A 67 -8.47 -5.79 0.79
N PRO A 68 -8.55 -6.40 -0.40
CA PRO A 68 -7.84 -5.91 -1.59
C PRO A 68 -8.09 -4.42 -1.87
N GLN A 69 -9.34 -3.96 -1.71
CA GLN A 69 -9.69 -2.56 -1.91
C GLN A 69 -9.00 -1.64 -0.90
N GLN A 70 -8.94 -2.03 0.39
CA GLN A 70 -8.22 -1.27 1.42
C GLN A 70 -6.71 -1.22 1.14
N GLN A 71 -6.09 -2.31 0.67
CA GLN A 71 -4.69 -2.32 0.24
C GLN A 71 -4.45 -1.32 -0.89
N ILE A 72 -5.33 -1.31 -1.90
CA ILE A 72 -5.27 -0.39 -3.03
C ILE A 72 -5.42 1.06 -2.57
N ASP A 73 -6.42 1.35 -1.75
CA ASP A 73 -6.71 2.71 -1.29
C ASP A 73 -5.58 3.28 -0.43
N PHE A 74 -4.97 2.44 0.42
CA PHE A 74 -3.78 2.84 1.16
C PHE A 74 -2.58 3.05 0.24
N SER A 75 -2.33 2.15 -0.71
CA SER A 75 -1.20 2.27 -1.66
C SER A 75 -1.29 3.55 -2.49
N ARG A 76 -2.50 3.96 -2.91
CA ARG A 76 -2.73 5.20 -3.67
C ARG A 76 -2.30 6.48 -2.93
N ARG A 77 -2.16 6.44 -1.60
CA ARG A 77 -1.65 7.58 -0.83
C ARG A 77 -0.18 7.88 -1.14
N PHE A 78 0.58 6.90 -1.64
CA PHE A 78 1.98 7.08 -2.06
C PHE A 78 2.13 7.58 -3.50
N GLY A 79 1.09 7.45 -4.33
CA GLY A 79 1.11 7.89 -5.73
C GLY A 79 0.20 7.09 -6.65
N VAL A 80 0.37 7.30 -7.95
CA VAL A 80 -0.37 6.58 -8.99
C VAL A 80 0.09 5.11 -9.02
N LEU A 81 -0.86 4.18 -8.98
CA LEU A 81 -0.56 2.75 -9.03
C LEU A 81 -0.25 2.30 -10.46
N GLN A 82 0.80 1.48 -10.59
CA GLN A 82 1.20 0.89 -11.85
C GLN A 82 0.55 -0.50 -12.00
N ILE A 83 -0.30 -0.66 -13.02
CA ILE A 83 -0.87 -1.97 -13.35
C ILE A 83 0.20 -2.85 -14.00
N HIS A 84 0.36 -4.07 -13.50
CA HIS A 84 1.36 -5.00 -14.00
C HIS A 84 1.03 -5.51 -15.41
N VAL A 85 2.05 -5.76 -16.23
CA VAL A 85 1.88 -6.17 -17.64
C VAL A 85 1.35 -7.61 -17.79
N LEU A 86 1.63 -8.47 -16.82
CA LEU A 86 1.16 -9.87 -16.79
C LEU A 86 -0.31 -9.95 -16.30
N LYS A 87 -1.23 -9.58 -17.19
CA LYS A 87 -2.66 -9.46 -16.88
C LYS A 87 -3.31 -10.75 -16.36
N GLN A 88 -2.78 -11.92 -16.73
CA GLN A 88 -3.29 -13.23 -16.31
C GLN A 88 -3.09 -13.53 -14.82
N PHE A 89 -2.19 -12.80 -14.14
CA PHE A 89 -1.91 -12.97 -12.71
C PHE A 89 -2.46 -11.81 -11.87
N LEU A 90 -3.28 -10.95 -12.46
CA LEU A 90 -3.95 -9.89 -11.71
C LEU A 90 -5.12 -10.48 -10.93
N LEU A 91 -5.35 -9.95 -9.72
CA LEU A 91 -6.47 -10.36 -8.89
C LEU A 91 -7.80 -9.99 -9.56
N ALA A 92 -8.72 -10.95 -9.63
CA ALA A 92 -10.04 -10.73 -10.21
C ALA A 92 -10.79 -9.60 -9.47
N GLY A 93 -11.31 -8.64 -10.24
CA GLY A 93 -11.97 -7.44 -9.71
C GLY A 93 -11.03 -6.34 -9.19
N HIS A 94 -9.72 -6.58 -9.11
CA HIS A 94 -8.73 -5.66 -8.54
C HIS A 94 -7.45 -5.65 -9.40
N PRO A 95 -7.49 -5.09 -10.63
CA PRO A 95 -6.39 -5.16 -11.58
C PRO A 95 -5.09 -4.48 -11.12
N GLU A 96 -5.14 -3.67 -10.06
CA GLU A 96 -3.96 -3.07 -9.43
C GLU A 96 -3.11 -4.07 -8.64
N ILE A 97 -3.66 -5.24 -8.30
CA ILE A 97 -2.98 -6.26 -7.49
C ILE A 97 -2.47 -7.38 -8.39
N LEU A 98 -1.16 -7.58 -8.39
CA LEU A 98 -0.51 -8.76 -8.94
C LEU A 98 -0.47 -9.87 -7.88
N ILE A 99 -0.90 -11.08 -8.22
CA ILE A 99 -0.78 -12.26 -7.37
C ILE A 99 0.62 -12.85 -7.54
N VAL A 100 1.41 -12.85 -6.47
CA VAL A 100 2.65 -13.61 -6.35
C VAL A 100 2.33 -14.90 -5.60
N SER A 101 2.28 -16.02 -6.32
CA SER A 101 1.89 -17.32 -5.74
C SER A 101 2.46 -18.47 -6.54
N ASN A 102 2.88 -19.52 -5.84
CA ASN A 102 3.31 -20.80 -6.38
C ASN A 102 2.18 -21.86 -6.39
N ILE A 103 0.95 -21.47 -6.06
CA ILE A 103 -0.20 -22.38 -6.01
C ILE A 103 -0.70 -22.68 -7.43
N VAL A 104 -1.01 -23.96 -7.67
CA VAL A 104 -1.60 -24.48 -8.90
C VAL A 104 -3.02 -24.95 -8.62
N GLU A 105 -4.00 -24.40 -9.32
CA GLU A 105 -5.40 -24.83 -9.27
C GLU A 105 -5.86 -25.24 -10.67
N ASN A 106 -6.49 -26.42 -10.77
CA ASN A 106 -6.97 -26.97 -12.05
C ASN A 106 -5.87 -27.00 -13.15
N GLY A 107 -4.62 -27.28 -12.74
CA GLY A 107 -3.47 -27.32 -13.64
C GLY A 107 -2.96 -25.96 -14.12
N ARG A 108 -3.43 -24.85 -13.52
CA ARG A 108 -3.00 -23.48 -13.86
C ARG A 108 -2.44 -22.77 -12.63
N ASN A 109 -1.36 -22.02 -12.83
CA ASN A 109 -0.83 -21.13 -11.80
C ASN A 109 -1.84 -20.01 -11.53
N ILE A 110 -2.15 -19.77 -10.26
CA ILE A 110 -3.02 -18.64 -9.88
C ILE A 110 -2.23 -17.31 -9.76
N GLY A 111 -0.90 -17.38 -9.74
CA GLY A 111 -0.02 -16.24 -9.63
C GLY A 111 1.35 -16.46 -10.28
N LEU A 112 2.21 -15.45 -10.17
CA LEU A 112 3.58 -15.50 -10.65
C LEU A 112 4.48 -16.22 -9.64
N GLY A 113 4.76 -17.51 -9.89
CA GLY A 113 5.43 -18.39 -8.93
C GLY A 113 6.94 -18.21 -8.75
N ASP A 114 7.60 -17.53 -9.68
CA ASP A 114 9.05 -17.25 -9.65
C ASP A 114 9.36 -15.75 -9.55
N ALA A 115 8.39 -14.95 -9.13
CA ALA A 115 8.57 -13.52 -8.90
C ALA A 115 9.75 -13.26 -7.96
N GLY A 116 10.64 -12.35 -8.35
CA GLY A 116 11.74 -11.88 -7.52
C GLY A 116 12.84 -12.89 -7.18
N LYS A 117 13.01 -13.94 -7.99
CA LYS A 117 14.07 -14.95 -7.80
C LYS A 117 15.51 -14.40 -7.85
N PHE A 118 15.73 -13.25 -8.49
CA PHE A 118 17.04 -12.61 -8.63
C PHE A 118 17.06 -11.25 -7.93
N TRP A 119 18.25 -10.74 -7.60
CA TRP A 119 18.41 -9.37 -7.11
C TRP A 119 17.91 -8.37 -8.15
N HIS A 120 16.94 -7.56 -7.78
CA HIS A 120 16.35 -6.54 -8.65
C HIS A 120 15.67 -5.45 -7.81
N SER A 121 15.34 -4.34 -8.47
CA SER A 121 14.32 -3.39 -8.02
C SER A 121 13.23 -3.35 -9.10
N ASP A 122 11.98 -3.30 -8.67
CA ASP A 122 10.83 -3.32 -9.58
C ASP A 122 10.89 -2.18 -10.59
N LEU A 123 10.66 -2.52 -11.86
CA LEU A 123 10.63 -1.59 -12.99
C LEU A 123 11.90 -0.73 -13.15
N SER A 124 13.05 -1.18 -12.64
CA SER A 124 14.35 -0.51 -12.80
C SER A 124 14.79 -0.27 -14.26
N TYR A 125 14.14 -0.92 -15.23
CA TYR A 125 14.36 -0.70 -16.66
C TYR A 125 13.56 0.47 -17.26
N LYS A 126 12.64 1.10 -16.50
CA LYS A 126 11.85 2.25 -16.97
C LYS A 126 12.56 3.55 -16.62
N GLU A 127 12.35 4.60 -17.43
CA GLU A 127 12.85 5.95 -17.17
C GLU A 127 12.37 6.52 -15.82
N LEU A 128 11.12 6.23 -15.48
CA LEU A 128 10.53 6.51 -14.17
C LEU A 128 10.18 5.16 -13.50
N PRO A 129 11.08 4.60 -12.66
CA PRO A 129 10.82 3.39 -11.89
C PRO A 129 9.74 3.59 -10.83
N SER A 130 9.23 2.49 -10.26
CA SER A 130 8.31 2.55 -9.13
C SER A 130 8.98 3.17 -7.90
N LEU A 131 8.23 3.98 -7.15
CA LEU A 131 8.67 4.52 -5.85
C LEU A 131 8.87 3.41 -4.81
N GLY A 132 8.05 2.36 -4.87
CA GLY A 132 8.10 1.22 -3.96
C GLY A 132 7.01 0.21 -4.30
N SER A 133 6.96 -0.86 -3.51
CA SER A 133 6.00 -1.96 -3.65
C SER A 133 5.34 -2.23 -2.30
N MET A 134 4.03 -2.56 -2.30
CA MET A 134 3.29 -3.00 -1.12
C MET A 134 2.94 -4.47 -1.27
N LEU A 135 3.31 -5.29 -0.28
CA LEU A 135 3.03 -6.72 -0.23
C LEU A 135 2.11 -7.03 0.96
N HIS A 136 1.08 -7.84 0.74
CA HIS A 136 0.16 -8.37 1.74
C HIS A 136 -0.11 -9.85 1.47
#